data_AF-A0A7C6AF94-F1
#
_entry.id   AF-A0A7C6AF94-F1
#
_cell.length_a   1.000
_cell.length_b   1.000
_cell.length_c   1.000
_cell.angle_alpha   90.00
_cell.angle_beta   90.00
_cell.angle_gamma   90.00
#
_symmetry.space_group_name_H-M   'P 1'
#
loop_
_entity.id
_entity.type
_entity.pdbx_description
1 polymer ?
#
loop_
_entity_poly.entity_id
_entity_poly.type
_entity_poly.pdbx_seq_one_letter_code
_entity_poly.pdbx_strand_id
1 'polypeptide(L)'
;NNLLFLSESWYPAGWKAFLDGKEIPVYRLNYMFRGVVVPKGEHRITMEFEPESFYIGKNITLITNLTTILALIFVFGVASLEKVLNKKYQGVQNST
;
A
#
# COMPACT_ATOMS: atom_id res chain seq x y z
N ASN A 1 16.74 22.94 25.19
CA ASN A 1 16.49 22.07 24.03
C ASN A 1 17.70 22.09 23.12
N ASN A 2 18.00 20.94 22.51
CA ASN A 2 19.03 20.76 21.50
C ASN A 2 18.36 20.44 20.16
N LEU A 3 18.99 20.79 19.05
CA LEU A 3 18.51 20.44 17.70
C LEU A 3 19.30 19.22 17.21
N LEU A 4 18.61 18.12 16.95
CA LEU A 4 19.21 16.99 16.26
C LEU A 4 19.12 17.24 14.75
N PHE A 5 20.27 17.38 14.13
CA PHE A 5 20.42 17.49 12.68
C PHE A 5 20.63 16.09 12.08
N LEU A 6 19.87 15.77 11.02
CA LEU A 6 20.02 14.52 10.28
C LEU A 6 20.43 14.85 8.85
N SER A 7 21.52 14.24 8.37
CA SER A 7 22.01 14.37 6.99
C SER A 7 21.16 13.60 5.96
N GLU A 8 19.85 13.54 6.20
CA GLU A 8 18.88 12.83 5.37
C GLU A 8 18.00 13.83 4.63
N SER A 9 17.63 13.50 3.40
CA SER A 9 16.84 14.38 2.56
C SER A 9 15.48 14.69 3.16
N TRP A 10 15.12 15.98 3.11
CA TRP A 10 13.82 16.50 3.45
C TRP A 10 12.80 15.96 2.44
N TYR A 11 11.93 15.09 2.93
CA TYR A 11 10.81 14.56 2.19
C TYR A 11 9.57 14.64 3.07
N PRO A 12 8.71 15.66 2.91
CA PRO A 12 7.59 15.91 3.82
C PRO A 12 6.50 14.83 3.72
N ALA A 13 6.46 14.06 2.62
CA ALA A 13 5.42 13.09 2.35
C ALA A 13 5.73 11.72 2.99
N GLY A 14 5.65 11.63 4.31
CA GLY A 14 5.59 10.33 5.01
C GLY A 14 6.56 10.14 6.17
N TRP A 15 7.48 11.07 6.44
CA TRP A 15 8.33 10.96 7.62
C TRP A 15 7.61 11.45 8.87
N LYS A 16 7.51 10.59 9.88
CA LYS A 16 7.08 10.92 11.23
C LYS A 16 8.24 10.72 12.20
N ALA A 17 8.28 11.56 13.23
CA ALA A 17 9.26 11.44 14.30
C ALA A 17 8.56 11.27 15.64
N PHE A 18 9.09 10.38 16.47
CA PHE A 18 8.57 10.11 17.80
C PHE A 18 9.68 10.26 18.83
N LEU A 19 9.43 11.04 19.87
CA LEU A 19 10.28 11.15 21.05
C LEU A 19 9.64 10.36 22.18
N ASP A 20 10.29 9.28 22.60
CA ASP A 20 9.79 8.38 23.65
C ASP A 20 8.34 7.91 23.40
N GLY A 21 8.03 7.66 22.13
CA GLY A 21 6.71 7.19 21.66
C GLY A 21 5.68 8.30 21.39
N LYS A 22 6.00 9.58 21.63
CA LYS A 22 5.11 10.70 21.30
C LYS A 22 5.54 11.38 20.00
N GLU A 23 4.58 11.58 19.09
CA GLU A 23 4.86 12.25 17.82
C GLU A 23 5.33 13.69 18.04
N ILE A 24 6.39 14.07 17.35
CA ILE A 24 6.99 15.40 17.37
C ILE A 24 7.18 15.93 15.95
N PRO A 25 7.15 17.26 15.75
CA PRO A 25 7.34 17.84 14.43
C PRO A 25 8.75 17.60 13.88
N VAL A 26 8.82 17.31 12.59
CA VAL A 26 10.06 17.25 11.81
C VAL A 26 10.25 18.58 11.09
N TYR A 27 11.41 19.20 11.26
CA TYR A 27 11.76 20.49 10.68
C TYR A 27 12.64 20.33 9.45
N ARG A 28 12.42 21.17 8.45
CA ARG A 28 13.32 21.32 7.30
C ARG A 28 14.50 22.20 7.70
N LEU A 29 15.71 21.67 7.59
CA LEU A 29 16.97 22.34 7.92
C LEU A 29 17.84 22.52 6.68
N ASN A 30 18.55 23.64 6.59
CA ASN A 30 19.46 24.01 5.48
C ASN A 30 18.92 23.59 4.10
N TYR A 31 17.65 23.88 3.83
CA TYR A 31 16.91 23.60 2.59
C TYR A 31 16.72 22.13 2.20
N MET A 32 17.60 21.20 2.58
CA MET A 32 17.54 19.82 2.11
C MET A 32 17.50 18.80 3.24
N PHE A 33 17.78 19.18 4.48
CA PHE A 33 17.90 18.23 5.58
C PHE A 33 16.68 18.24 6.48
N ARG A 34 16.57 17.23 7.33
CA ARG A 34 15.56 17.17 8.38
C ARG A 34 16.19 17.25 9.76
N GLY A 35 15.41 17.69 10.74
CA GLY A 35 15.82 17.65 12.13
C GLY A 35 14.66 17.71 13.09
N VAL A 36 14.94 17.41 14.34
CA VAL A 36 13.96 17.34 15.42
C VAL A 36 14.50 18.04 16.66
N VAL A 37 13.61 18.66 17.42
CA VAL A 37 13.99 19.33 18.68
C VAL A 37 13.92 18.32 19.81
N VAL A 38 15.03 18.16 20.53
CA VAL A 38 15.19 17.16 21.59
C VAL A 38 15.45 17.88 22.91
N PRO A 39 14.71 17.59 24.00
CA PRO A 39 15.02 18.10 25.32
C PRO A 39 16.38 17.56 25.83
N LYS A 40 16.89 18.14 26.92
CA LYS A 40 18.13 17.65 27.53
C LYS A 40 17.85 16.34 28.26
N GLY A 41 18.71 15.35 28.08
CA GLY A 41 18.61 14.04 28.73
C GLY A 41 18.81 12.89 27.75
N GLU A 42 18.59 11.68 28.24
CA GLU A 42 18.51 10.49 27.40
C GLU A 42 17.10 10.34 26.87
N HIS A 43 16.97 10.28 25.55
CA HIS A 43 15.70 10.11 24.86
C HIS A 43 15.87 9.17 23.69
N ARG A 44 14.82 8.40 23.40
CA ARG A 44 14.76 7.56 22.21
C ARG A 44 13.98 8.27 21.12
N ILE A 45 14.65 8.51 20.00
CA ILE A 45 14.04 9.08 18.81
C ILE A 45 13.78 7.94 17.82
N THR A 46 12.52 7.84 17.38
CA THR A 46 12.11 6.88 16.35
C THR A 46 11.65 7.65 15.13
N MET A 47 12.22 7.34 13.98
CA MET A 47 11.86 7.93 12.69
C MET A 47 11.17 6.86 11.87
N GLU A 48 9.93 7.08 11.48
CA GLU A 48 9.13 6.12 10.71
C GLU A 48 8.74 6.72 9.37
N PHE A 49 8.88 5.94 8.30
CA PHE A 49 8.51 6.34 6.96
C PHE A 49 7.20 5.66 6.55
N GLU A 50 6.12 6.43 6.62
CA GLU A 50 4.75 6.04 6.33
C GLU A 50 4.11 6.95 5.25
N PRO A 51 4.53 6.85 3.98
CA PRO A 51 3.96 7.66 2.91
C PRO A 51 2.53 7.23 2.57
N GLU A 52 1.60 8.18 2.50
CA GLU A 52 0.20 7.92 2.10
C GLU A 52 0.10 7.24 0.73
N SER A 53 0.99 7.59 -0.19
CA SER A 53 1.04 7.02 -1.54
C SER A 53 1.24 5.50 -1.54
N PHE A 54 2.00 4.96 -0.58
CA PHE A 54 2.19 3.52 -0.45
C PHE A 54 0.88 2.83 -0.06
N TYR A 55 0.15 3.39 0.90
CA TYR A 55 -1.13 2.82 1.35
C TYR A 55 -2.21 2.91 0.27
N ILE A 56 -2.27 4.03 -0.44
CA ILE A 56 -3.17 4.21 -1.59
C ILE A 56 -2.82 3.21 -2.69
N GLY A 57 -1.54 3.13 -3.08
CA GLY A 57 -1.06 2.19 -4.09
C GLY A 57 -1.37 0.73 -3.73
N LYS A 58 -1.11 0.34 -2.49
CA LYS A 58 -1.45 -0.99 -1.95
C LYS A 58 -2.94 -1.31 -2.15
N ASN A 59 -3.82 -0.39 -1.79
CA ASN A 59 -5.26 -0.59 -1.92
C ASN A 59 -5.69 -0.70 -3.39
N ILE A 60 -5.15 0.15 -4.26
CA ILE A 60 -5.40 0.06 -5.72
C ILE A 60 -4.94 -1.30 -6.24
N THR A 61 -3.74 -1.74 -5.90
CA THR A 61 -3.21 -3.04 -6.33
C THR A 61 -4.09 -4.20 -5.86
N LEU A 62 -4.57 -4.17 -4.61
CA LEU A 62 -5.47 -5.21 -4.08
C LEU A 62 -6.79 -5.25 -4.83
N ILE A 63 -7.43 -4.10 -5.04
CA ILE A 63 -8.70 -4.00 -5.76
C ILE A 63 -8.53 -4.50 -7.19
N THR A 64 -7.51 -4.03 -7.91
CA THR A 64 -7.25 -4.44 -9.30
C THR A 64 -6.96 -5.93 -9.43
N ASN A 65 -6.22 -6.52 -8.49
CA ASN A 65 -5.99 -7.98 -8.51
C ASN A 65 -7.29 -8.74 -8.28
N LEU A 66 -8.10 -8.32 -7.29
CA LEU A 66 -9.36 -8.99 -6.99
C LEU A 66 -10.32 -8.92 -8.17
N THR A 67 -10.49 -7.75 -8.78
CA THR A 67 -11.36 -7.58 -9.96
C THR A 67 -10.85 -8.39 -11.14
N THR A 68 -9.54 -8.45 -11.36
CA THR A 68 -8.94 -9.25 -12.43
C THR A 68 -9.20 -10.74 -12.24
N ILE A 69 -9.01 -11.27 -11.03
CA ILE A 69 -9.28 -12.68 -10.70
C ILE A 69 -10.77 -13.00 -10.91
N LEU A 70 -11.67 -12.14 -10.42
CA LEU A 70 -13.12 -12.33 -10.59
C LEU A 70 -13.52 -12.31 -12.07
N ALA A 71 -12.96 -11.40 -12.86
CA ALA A 71 -13.20 -11.35 -14.31
C ALA A 71 -12.72 -12.63 -15.02
N LEU A 72 -11.53 -13.13 -14.66
CA LEU A 72 -11.03 -14.40 -15.21
C LEU A 72 -11.95 -15.57 -14.84
N ILE A 73 -12.34 -15.71 -13.57
CA ILE A 73 -13.27 -16.76 -13.13
C ILE A 73 -14.59 -16.68 -13.89
N PHE A 74 -15.12 -15.46 -14.07
CA PHE A 74 -16.36 -15.24 -14.82
C PHE A 74 -16.23 -15.70 -16.28
N VAL A 75 -15.19 -15.28 -16.99
CA VAL A 75 -14.95 -15.65 -18.40
C VAL A 75 -14.78 -17.16 -18.55
N PHE A 76 -13.93 -17.78 -17.72
CA PHE A 76 -13.72 -19.23 -17.77
C PHE A 76 -14.96 -20.02 -17.35
N GLY A 77 -15.75 -19.50 -16.41
CA GLY A 77 -17.01 -20.09 -15.95
C GLY A 77 -18.04 -20.14 -17.07
N VAL A 78 -18.27 -19.01 -17.76
CA VAL A 78 -19.20 -18.93 -18.91
C VAL A 78 -18.77 -19.88 -20.03
N ALA A 79 -17.50 -19.85 -20.43
CA ALA A 79 -16.98 -20.73 -21.48
C ALA A 79 -17.12 -22.22 -21.13
N SER A 80 -16.98 -22.57 -19.85
CA SER A 80 -17.16 -23.95 -19.38
C SER A 80 -18.63 -24.37 -19.40
N LEU A 81 -19.54 -23.49 -18.98
CA LEU A 81 -20.98 -23.74 -19.01
C LEU A 81 -21.49 -23.93 -20.44
N GLU A 82 -21.09 -23.07 -21.38
CA GLU A 82 -21.45 -23.18 -22.79
C GLU A 82 -21.02 -24.54 -23.38
N LYS A 83 -19.78 -24.99 -23.08
CA LYS A 83 -19.29 -26.31 -23.51
C LYS A 83 -20.13 -27.45 -22.96
N VAL A 84 -20.53 -27.40 -21.67
CA VAL A 84 -21.36 -28.43 -21.03
C VAL A 84 -22.76 -28.47 -21.63
N LEU A 85 -23.39 -27.30 -21.85
CA LEU A 85 -24.72 -27.20 -22.43
C LEU A 85 -24.75 -27.70 -23.87
N ASN A 86 -23.77 -27.32 -24.70
CA ASN A 86 -23.69 -27.78 -26.08
C ASN A 86 -23.48 -29.30 -26.15
N LYS A 87 -22.62 -29.88 -25.30
CA LYS A 87 -22.44 -31.33 -25.20
C LYS A 87 -23.74 -32.06 -24.85
N LYS A 88 -24.53 -31.53 -23.90
CA LYS A 88 -25.85 -32.09 -23.54
C LYS A 88 -26.82 -32.02 -24.72
N TYR A 89 -26.90 -30.88 -25.41
CA TYR A 89 -27.80 -30.69 -26.55
C TYR A 89 -27.53 -31.70 -27.68
N GLN A 90 -26.26 -31.88 -28.06
CA GLN A 90 -25.85 -32.86 -29.07
C GLN A 90 -26.15 -34.31 -28.64
N GLY A 91 -25.98 -34.63 -27.35
CA GLY A 91 -26.31 -35.95 -26.81
C GLY A 91 -27.80 -36.31 -26.89
N VAL A 92 -28.69 -35.33 -26.71
CA VAL A 92 -30.14 -35.52 -26.83
C VAL A 92 -30.52 -35.77 -28.30
N GLN A 93 -30.00 -34.98 -29.23
CA GLN A 93 -30.31 -35.12 -30.68
C GLN A 93 -29.87 -36.47 -31.25
N ASN A 94 -28.74 -37.02 -30.81
CA ASN A 94 -28.23 -38.30 -31.28
C ASN A 94 -28.95 -39.53 -30.67
N SER A 95 -29.93 -39.33 -29.78
CA SER A 95 -30.67 -40.40 -29.08
C SER A 95 -32.12 -40.59 -29.57
N THR A 96 -32.57 -39.73 -30.49
CA THR A 96 -33.87 -39.77 -31.20
C THR A 96 -33.67 -40.14 -32.66
#